data_AF-A0A9X4PIE4-F1
#
_entry.id   AF-A0A9X4PIE4-F1
#
_cell.length_a   1.000
_cell.length_b   1.000
_cell.length_c   1.000
_cell.angle_alpha   90.00
_cell.angle_beta   90.00
_cell.angle_gamma   90.00
#
_symmetry.space_group_name_H-M   'P 1'
#
loop_
_entity.id
_entity.type
_entity.pdbx_description
1 polymer ?
#
loop_
_entity_poly.entity_id
_entity_poly.type
_entity_poly.pdbx_seq_one_letter_code
_entity_poly.pdbx_strand_id
1 'polypeptide(L)'
;MLNLHPSRDFWENNLEMPISSLLKDFQNPILRESWLNSLSGRQLNVIFNHCFQDKQNGQLFKDCELWKCDDLSTQQKRKMLINISESLFHYYLINCFSRAKLETTVVEVAQSVLAQDLLKSFLLQNNKYDRKSLLFILFVTNHNLLKQIFCFNQVHKKGFLPFVLKNPPRQKTTSFKDFLSEDIIQTILNQHDLSENDSFESQFQELFYCQDSIYLFIRRASKDEDLLMSSNKVIHGYKPSRIIIEFALNANQANLSIQNFDQGLKIANRIASCYFERECSFINMHSRNTAAQVSTFLHGCIKQYVSDIHLFEMKFGSPKSKTSLTLNTDNIEEWLQKIEPSIGSVLHDVSLIQHIKVLFKNKKVTLSFQQDANYIAVDYSEHVLNKKERDDFKSLIRDSYGINVLSRTLSRQRNN
;
A
#
# COMPACT_ATOMS: atom_id res chain seq x y z
N MET A 1 -33.84 -3.68 -12.25
CA MET A 1 -32.43 -3.39 -11.92
C MET A 1 -31.72 -4.72 -11.75
N LEU A 2 -30.52 -4.93 -12.32
CA LEU A 2 -29.72 -6.11 -11.98
C LEU A 2 -29.46 -6.10 -10.47
N ASN A 3 -29.83 -7.18 -9.77
CA ASN A 3 -29.42 -7.39 -8.38
C ASN A 3 -27.91 -7.64 -8.35
N LEU A 4 -27.13 -6.56 -8.24
CA LEU A 4 -25.68 -6.63 -8.15
C LEU A 4 -25.28 -7.15 -6.75
N HIS A 5 -24.63 -8.31 -6.70
CA HIS A 5 -24.03 -8.85 -5.48
C HIS A 5 -22.50 -8.97 -5.59
N PRO A 6 -21.69 -8.30 -4.75
CA PRO A 6 -22.07 -7.39 -3.67
C PRO A 6 -22.77 -6.13 -4.14
N SER A 7 -23.36 -5.40 -3.19
CA SER A 7 -24.13 -4.19 -3.44
C SER A 7 -23.36 -3.17 -4.29
N ARG A 8 -24.10 -2.29 -4.96
CA ARG A 8 -23.53 -1.15 -5.67
C ARG A 8 -22.60 -0.32 -4.78
N ASP A 9 -23.03 -0.07 -3.55
CA ASP A 9 -22.28 0.66 -2.53
C ASP A 9 -20.91 0.03 -2.24
N PHE A 10 -20.84 -1.30 -2.11
CA PHE A 10 -19.58 -2.01 -1.92
C PHE A 10 -18.57 -1.71 -3.05
N TRP A 11 -19.01 -1.77 -4.30
CA TRP A 11 -18.12 -1.56 -5.45
C TRP A 11 -17.75 -0.08 -5.63
N GLU A 12 -18.71 0.85 -5.53
CA GLU A 12 -18.48 2.28 -5.74
C GLU A 12 -17.76 2.95 -4.56
N ASN A 13 -18.14 2.64 -3.32
CA ASN A 13 -17.58 3.29 -2.13
C ASN A 13 -16.39 2.53 -1.54
N ASN A 14 -16.47 1.21 -1.37
CA ASN A 14 -15.36 0.48 -0.74
C ASN A 14 -14.21 0.23 -1.72
N LEU A 15 -14.49 -0.02 -3.01
CA LEU A 15 -13.49 -0.38 -4.01
C LEU A 15 -13.20 0.72 -5.06
N GLU A 16 -13.93 1.84 -5.02
CA GLU A 16 -13.81 2.97 -5.96
C GLU A 16 -13.95 2.57 -7.44
N MET A 17 -14.86 1.62 -7.71
CA MET A 17 -15.10 1.13 -9.07
C MET A 17 -16.20 1.93 -9.76
N PRO A 18 -15.97 2.44 -11.00
CA PRO A 18 -16.97 3.22 -11.73
C PRO A 18 -18.01 2.29 -12.39
N ILE A 19 -18.89 1.68 -11.58
CA ILE A 19 -19.83 0.64 -12.04
C ILE A 19 -20.68 1.13 -13.20
N SER A 20 -21.21 2.35 -13.13
CA SER A 20 -22.10 2.88 -14.18
C SER A 20 -21.43 2.93 -15.55
N SER A 21 -20.14 3.26 -15.61
CA SER A 21 -19.37 3.25 -16.86
C SER A 21 -19.11 1.82 -17.32
N LEU A 22 -18.65 0.97 -16.39
CA LEU A 22 -18.30 -0.42 -16.70
C LEU A 22 -19.51 -1.26 -17.09
N LEU A 23 -20.69 -0.96 -16.56
CA LEU A 23 -21.93 -1.63 -16.92
C LEU A 23 -22.35 -1.30 -18.36
N LYS A 24 -22.19 -0.03 -18.78
CA LYS A 24 -22.45 0.36 -20.18
C LYS A 24 -21.55 -0.39 -21.14
N ASP A 25 -20.26 -0.51 -20.81
CA ASP A 25 -19.30 -1.27 -21.61
C ASP A 25 -19.68 -2.76 -21.64
N PHE A 26 -20.08 -3.32 -20.49
CA PHE A 26 -20.44 -4.74 -20.37
C PHE A 26 -21.76 -5.10 -21.05
N GLN A 27 -22.65 -4.15 -21.30
CA GLN A 27 -23.88 -4.40 -22.07
C GLN A 27 -23.61 -4.72 -23.55
N ASN A 28 -22.40 -4.44 -24.06
CA ASN A 28 -22.03 -4.79 -25.43
C ASN A 28 -21.67 -6.30 -25.52
N PRO A 29 -22.43 -7.12 -26.28
CA PRO A 29 -22.21 -8.56 -26.36
C PRO A 29 -20.85 -8.92 -26.97
N ILE A 30 -20.37 -8.14 -27.95
CA ILE A 30 -19.06 -8.35 -28.59
C ILE A 30 -17.94 -8.16 -27.58
N LEU A 31 -18.05 -7.16 -26.69
CA LEU A 31 -17.08 -6.93 -25.63
C LEU A 31 -17.09 -8.04 -24.58
N ARG A 32 -18.27 -8.56 -24.21
CA ARG A 32 -18.38 -9.69 -23.28
C ARG A 32 -17.70 -10.94 -23.84
N GLU A 33 -17.98 -11.27 -25.10
CA GLU A 33 -17.40 -12.42 -25.76
C GLU A 33 -15.87 -12.28 -25.91
N SER A 34 -15.40 -11.11 -26.37
CA SER A 34 -13.97 -10.80 -26.45
C SER A 34 -13.27 -10.91 -25.09
N TRP A 35 -13.90 -10.41 -24.03
CA TRP A 35 -13.37 -10.55 -22.67
C TRP A 35 -13.26 -12.02 -22.25
N LEU A 36 -14.31 -12.84 -22.44
CA LEU A 36 -14.26 -14.27 -22.11
C LEU A 36 -13.23 -15.04 -22.94
N ASN A 37 -13.03 -14.64 -24.20
CA ASN A 37 -11.98 -15.17 -25.08
C ASN A 37 -10.57 -14.82 -24.56
N SER A 38 -10.40 -13.67 -23.89
CA SER A 38 -9.13 -13.24 -23.32
C SER A 38 -8.73 -13.97 -22.02
N LEU A 39 -9.64 -14.72 -21.39
CA LEU A 39 -9.38 -15.41 -20.12
C LEU A 39 -8.58 -16.70 -20.33
N SER A 40 -7.66 -16.96 -19.40
CA SER A 40 -6.88 -18.20 -19.34
C SER A 40 -7.76 -19.38 -18.92
N GLY A 41 -7.31 -20.61 -19.19
CA GLY A 41 -8.03 -21.82 -18.73
C GLY A 41 -8.20 -21.86 -17.21
N ARG A 42 -7.20 -21.41 -16.44
CA ARG A 42 -7.28 -21.30 -14.97
C ARG A 42 -8.38 -20.33 -14.53
N GLN A 43 -8.44 -19.16 -15.17
CA GLN A 43 -9.43 -18.12 -14.88
C GLN A 43 -10.85 -18.61 -15.21
N LEU A 44 -11.01 -19.24 -16.37
CA LEU A 44 -12.29 -19.83 -16.79
C LEU A 44 -12.74 -20.94 -15.85
N ASN A 45 -11.82 -21.79 -15.37
CA ASN A 45 -12.14 -22.86 -14.42
C ASN A 45 -12.72 -22.32 -13.11
N VAL A 46 -12.16 -21.25 -12.55
CA VAL A 46 -12.70 -20.66 -11.31
C VAL A 46 -14.12 -20.14 -11.51
N ILE A 47 -14.37 -19.40 -12.60
CA ILE A 47 -15.71 -18.89 -12.92
C ILE A 47 -16.67 -20.06 -13.17
N PHE A 48 -16.24 -21.04 -13.95
CA PHE A 48 -17.04 -22.19 -14.31
C PHE A 48 -17.46 -23.01 -13.07
N ASN A 49 -16.51 -23.33 -12.20
CA ASN A 49 -16.80 -24.11 -10.99
C ASN A 49 -17.76 -23.34 -10.07
N HIS A 50 -17.58 -22.03 -9.89
CA HIS A 50 -18.52 -21.25 -9.09
C HIS A 50 -19.93 -21.20 -9.72
N CYS A 51 -20.03 -20.98 -11.03
CA CYS A 51 -21.32 -20.87 -11.69
C CYS A 51 -22.06 -22.21 -11.79
N PHE A 52 -21.36 -23.34 -11.93
CA PHE A 52 -21.98 -24.62 -12.28
C PHE A 52 -21.81 -25.73 -11.24
N GLN A 53 -20.83 -25.65 -10.34
CA GLN A 53 -20.56 -26.67 -9.31
C GLN A 53 -20.93 -26.18 -7.89
N ASP A 54 -20.60 -24.95 -7.54
CA ASP A 54 -20.89 -24.39 -6.20
C ASP A 54 -22.28 -23.74 -6.13
N LYS A 55 -23.30 -24.57 -5.92
CA LYS A 55 -24.64 -24.33 -5.30
C LYS A 55 -25.51 -23.09 -5.65
N GLN A 56 -25.06 -21.99 -6.27
CA GLN A 56 -25.92 -20.84 -6.57
C GLN A 56 -26.80 -21.05 -7.82
N ASN A 57 -26.29 -21.70 -8.88
CA ASN A 57 -27.07 -22.02 -10.09
C ASN A 57 -27.14 -23.52 -10.40
N GLY A 58 -26.62 -24.40 -9.53
CA GLY A 58 -26.65 -25.86 -9.73
C GLY A 58 -28.07 -26.42 -9.92
N GLN A 59 -29.11 -25.70 -9.46
CA GLN A 59 -30.51 -26.07 -9.68
C GLN A 59 -31.05 -25.72 -11.08
N LEU A 60 -30.53 -24.66 -11.73
CA LEU A 60 -30.95 -24.23 -13.08
C LEU A 60 -30.40 -25.12 -14.19
N PHE A 61 -29.39 -25.93 -13.87
CA PHE A 61 -28.73 -26.83 -14.81
C PHE A 61 -28.80 -28.29 -14.35
N LYS A 62 -29.84 -28.65 -13.59
CA LYS A 62 -30.05 -30.04 -13.16
C LYS A 62 -30.31 -30.98 -14.35
N ASP A 63 -30.94 -30.47 -15.41
CA ASP A 63 -31.27 -31.27 -16.60
C ASP A 63 -30.06 -31.47 -17.53
N CYS A 64 -28.98 -30.74 -17.29
CA CYS A 64 -27.69 -31.01 -17.90
C CYS A 64 -26.88 -31.86 -16.94
N GLU A 65 -26.52 -33.09 -17.32
CA GLU A 65 -25.61 -33.99 -16.58
C GLU A 65 -24.15 -33.46 -16.47
N LEU A 66 -23.98 -32.14 -16.39
CA LEU A 66 -22.71 -31.40 -16.41
C LEU A 66 -21.99 -31.39 -15.06
N TRP A 67 -22.55 -32.02 -14.02
CA TRP A 67 -21.92 -32.05 -12.70
C TRP A 67 -20.82 -33.12 -12.60
N LYS A 68 -20.66 -33.95 -13.65
CA LYS A 68 -19.58 -34.96 -13.81
C LYS A 68 -18.32 -34.41 -14.54
N CYS A 69 -18.14 -33.09 -14.59
CA CYS A 69 -17.29 -32.39 -15.57
C CYS A 69 -15.89 -31.97 -15.10
N ASP A 70 -15.11 -32.85 -14.48
CA ASP A 70 -13.68 -32.56 -14.29
C ASP A 70 -12.89 -32.57 -15.64
N ASP A 71 -13.43 -33.25 -16.66
CA ASP A 71 -12.77 -33.47 -17.97
C ASP A 71 -13.20 -32.51 -19.11
N LEU A 72 -14.01 -31.48 -18.85
CA LEU A 72 -14.41 -30.55 -19.93
C LEU A 72 -13.21 -29.74 -20.46
N SER A 73 -13.08 -29.70 -21.78
CA SER A 73 -12.07 -28.87 -22.43
C SER A 73 -12.30 -27.37 -22.13
N THR A 74 -11.22 -26.59 -22.08
CA THR A 74 -11.28 -25.13 -21.88
C THR A 74 -12.21 -24.44 -22.89
N GLN A 75 -12.27 -24.93 -24.13
CA GLN A 75 -13.13 -24.36 -25.18
C GLN A 75 -14.63 -24.60 -24.89
N GLN A 76 -14.99 -25.77 -24.38
CA GLN A 76 -16.38 -26.07 -23.99
C GLN A 76 -16.81 -25.22 -22.80
N LYS A 77 -15.97 -25.12 -21.75
CA LYS A 77 -16.22 -24.24 -20.60
C LYS A 77 -16.44 -22.80 -21.04
N ARG A 78 -15.64 -22.31 -21.99
CA ARG A 78 -15.80 -20.96 -22.55
C ARG A 78 -17.13 -20.77 -23.26
N LYS A 79 -17.52 -21.69 -24.15
CA LYS A 79 -18.82 -21.61 -24.85
C LYS A 79 -19.99 -21.55 -23.88
N MET A 80 -19.96 -22.36 -22.83
CA MET A 80 -21.00 -22.34 -21.79
C MET A 80 -21.05 -21.01 -21.03
N LEU A 81 -19.89 -20.44 -20.70
CA LEU A 81 -19.81 -19.14 -20.03
C LEU A 81 -20.29 -17.98 -20.93
N ILE A 82 -20.08 -18.07 -22.26
CA ILE A 82 -20.62 -17.10 -23.21
C ILE A 82 -22.16 -17.09 -23.17
N ASN A 83 -22.78 -18.26 -23.07
CA ASN A 83 -24.25 -18.39 -23.02
C ASN A 83 -24.86 -17.73 -21.77
N ILE A 84 -24.12 -17.67 -20.66
CA ILE A 84 -24.55 -17.00 -19.42
C ILE A 84 -23.85 -15.66 -19.18
N SER A 85 -23.21 -15.09 -20.21
CA SER A 85 -22.29 -13.95 -20.07
C SER A 85 -22.91 -12.73 -19.39
N GLU A 86 -24.23 -12.55 -19.49
CA GLU A 86 -24.96 -11.45 -18.84
C GLU A 86 -24.87 -11.49 -17.31
N SER A 87 -24.74 -12.69 -16.74
CA SER A 87 -24.64 -12.92 -15.29
C SER A 87 -23.21 -12.80 -14.76
N LEU A 88 -22.22 -12.59 -15.63
CA LEU A 88 -20.80 -12.60 -15.25
C LEU A 88 -20.22 -11.21 -14.96
N PHE A 89 -21.09 -10.20 -14.76
CA PHE A 89 -20.67 -8.82 -14.59
C PHE A 89 -19.71 -8.63 -13.40
N HIS A 90 -19.90 -9.36 -12.30
CA HIS A 90 -19.00 -9.28 -11.13
C HIS A 90 -17.58 -9.73 -11.46
N TYR A 91 -17.42 -10.79 -12.25
CA TYR A 91 -16.10 -11.23 -12.71
C TYR A 91 -15.44 -10.22 -13.65
N TYR A 92 -16.25 -9.54 -14.46
CA TYR A 92 -15.76 -8.42 -15.26
C TYR A 92 -15.29 -7.25 -14.38
N LEU A 93 -16.06 -6.88 -13.34
CA LEU A 93 -15.65 -5.88 -12.35
C LEU A 93 -14.33 -6.28 -11.67
N ILE A 94 -14.18 -7.54 -11.25
CA ILE A 94 -12.95 -8.05 -10.63
C ILE A 94 -11.77 -8.00 -11.62
N ASN A 95 -12.00 -8.34 -12.88
CA ASN A 95 -10.99 -8.22 -13.94
C ASN A 95 -10.51 -6.77 -14.08
N CYS A 96 -11.42 -5.80 -14.08
CA CYS A 96 -11.08 -4.36 -14.10
C CYS A 96 -10.36 -3.93 -12.81
N PHE A 97 -10.86 -4.35 -11.65
CA PHE A 97 -10.25 -4.11 -10.33
C PHE A 97 -8.81 -4.60 -10.27
N SER A 98 -8.52 -5.76 -10.87
CA SER A 98 -7.19 -6.39 -10.89
C SER A 98 -6.11 -5.51 -11.51
N ARG A 99 -6.46 -4.68 -12.52
CA ARG A 99 -5.49 -3.91 -13.32
C ARG A 99 -4.60 -3.01 -12.46
N ALA A 100 -5.18 -2.43 -11.41
CA ALA A 100 -4.50 -1.50 -10.52
C ALA A 100 -3.87 -2.16 -9.28
N LYS A 101 -3.96 -3.48 -9.10
CA LYS A 101 -3.50 -4.16 -7.87
C LYS A 101 -2.13 -4.80 -8.03
N LEU A 102 -1.27 -4.63 -7.03
CA LEU A 102 0.02 -5.31 -6.99
C LEU A 102 -0.21 -6.81 -6.79
N GLU A 103 0.62 -7.62 -7.44
CA GLU A 103 0.59 -9.08 -7.30
C GLU A 103 0.87 -9.48 -5.84
N THR A 104 1.87 -8.87 -5.21
CA THR A 104 2.26 -9.13 -3.82
C THR A 104 1.08 -8.98 -2.86
N THR A 105 0.26 -7.95 -3.03
CA THR A 105 -0.94 -7.73 -2.18
C THR A 105 -1.93 -8.86 -2.29
N VAL A 106 -2.22 -9.29 -3.54
CA VAL A 106 -3.21 -10.33 -3.80
C VAL A 106 -2.72 -11.65 -3.23
N VAL A 107 -1.44 -11.95 -3.39
CA VAL A 107 -0.81 -13.16 -2.86
C VAL A 107 -0.80 -13.16 -1.33
N GLU A 108 -0.48 -12.03 -0.69
CA GLU A 108 -0.44 -11.94 0.78
C GLU A 108 -1.82 -12.19 1.41
N VAL A 109 -2.88 -11.59 0.86
CA VAL A 109 -4.26 -11.87 1.30
C VAL A 109 -4.69 -13.31 0.93
N ALA A 110 -4.24 -13.83 -0.21
CA ALA A 110 -4.55 -15.20 -0.59
C ALA A 110 -3.88 -16.22 0.35
N GLN A 111 -2.66 -15.96 0.80
CA GLN A 111 -1.90 -16.83 1.70
C GLN A 111 -2.50 -16.92 3.11
N SER A 112 -3.21 -15.88 3.56
CA SER A 112 -3.85 -15.89 4.88
C SER A 112 -5.20 -16.63 4.90
N VAL A 113 -5.79 -16.92 3.73
CA VAL A 113 -7.14 -17.48 3.62
C VAL A 113 -7.18 -18.83 2.90
N LEU A 114 -6.39 -19.00 1.84
CA LEU A 114 -6.45 -20.17 0.98
C LEU A 114 -5.45 -21.25 1.43
N ALA A 115 -5.84 -22.51 1.26
CA ALA A 115 -4.96 -23.65 1.48
C ALA A 115 -3.77 -23.63 0.50
N GLN A 116 -2.60 -24.13 0.95
CA GLN A 116 -1.37 -24.11 0.16
C GLN A 116 -1.49 -24.85 -1.18
N ASP A 117 -2.24 -25.96 -1.22
CA ASP A 117 -2.43 -26.74 -2.46
C ASP A 117 -3.23 -25.97 -3.50
N LEU A 118 -4.26 -25.24 -3.06
CA LEU A 118 -5.05 -24.38 -3.92
C LEU A 118 -4.22 -23.20 -4.44
N LEU A 119 -3.38 -22.60 -3.59
CA LEU A 119 -2.45 -21.55 -4.01
C LEU A 119 -1.46 -22.04 -5.07
N LYS A 120 -0.86 -23.22 -4.87
CA LYS A 120 0.08 -23.83 -5.83
C LYS A 120 -0.56 -24.04 -7.21
N SER A 121 -1.86 -24.34 -7.26
CA SER A 121 -2.58 -24.51 -8.55
C SER A 121 -2.61 -23.24 -9.41
N PHE A 122 -2.45 -22.06 -8.79
CA PHE A 122 -2.42 -20.76 -9.46
C PHE A 122 -1.00 -20.23 -9.73
N LEU A 123 0.04 -21.02 -9.41
CA LEU A 123 1.42 -20.67 -9.69
C LEU A 123 1.74 -20.84 -11.19
N LEU A 124 2.41 -19.84 -11.76
CA LEU A 124 2.89 -19.82 -13.14
C LEU A 124 4.36 -20.26 -13.19
N GLN A 125 4.85 -20.63 -14.38
CA GLN A 125 6.22 -21.15 -14.58
C GLN A 125 7.35 -20.19 -14.13
N ASN A 126 7.05 -18.90 -13.95
CA ASN A 126 8.00 -17.87 -13.53
C ASN A 126 7.91 -17.52 -12.03
N ASN A 127 7.36 -18.42 -11.20
CA ASN A 127 7.08 -18.20 -9.77
C ASN A 127 6.14 -17.02 -9.48
N LYS A 128 5.42 -16.52 -10.49
CA LYS A 128 4.35 -15.54 -10.30
C LYS A 128 3.02 -16.24 -10.18
N TYR A 129 2.07 -15.59 -9.51
CA TYR A 129 0.72 -16.12 -9.39
C TYR A 129 -0.22 -15.52 -10.46
N ASP A 130 -1.18 -16.31 -10.94
CA ASP A 130 -2.27 -15.80 -11.76
C ASP A 130 -3.21 -14.92 -10.91
N ARG A 131 -2.89 -13.63 -10.85
CA ARG A 131 -3.59 -12.62 -10.05
C ARG A 131 -5.10 -12.61 -10.28
N LYS A 132 -5.57 -12.81 -11.51
CA LYS A 132 -7.02 -12.78 -11.79
C LYS A 132 -7.71 -14.00 -11.21
N SER A 133 -7.12 -15.18 -11.39
CA SER A 133 -7.63 -16.43 -10.80
C SER A 133 -7.69 -16.33 -9.26
N LEU A 134 -6.64 -15.80 -8.63
CA LEU A 134 -6.63 -15.53 -7.19
C LEU A 134 -7.74 -14.57 -6.75
N LEU A 135 -7.95 -13.48 -7.49
CA LEU A 135 -9.03 -12.54 -7.16
C LEU A 135 -10.42 -13.15 -7.33
N PHE A 136 -10.62 -13.98 -8.35
CA PHE A 136 -11.89 -14.68 -8.54
C PHE A 136 -12.17 -15.68 -7.41
N ILE A 137 -11.19 -16.47 -7.00
CA ILE A 137 -11.40 -17.45 -5.93
C ILE A 137 -11.59 -16.78 -4.57
N LEU A 138 -10.87 -15.67 -4.30
CA LEU A 138 -11.07 -14.88 -3.08
C LEU A 138 -12.45 -14.26 -3.04
N PHE A 139 -12.94 -13.75 -4.17
CA PHE A 139 -14.31 -13.24 -4.28
C PHE A 139 -15.35 -14.31 -3.97
N VAL A 140 -15.20 -15.50 -4.55
CA VAL A 140 -16.11 -16.64 -4.33
C VAL A 140 -16.08 -17.09 -2.86
N THR A 141 -14.90 -17.08 -2.24
CA THR A 141 -14.73 -17.46 -0.83
C THR A 141 -15.39 -16.43 0.10
N ASN A 142 -15.05 -15.15 -0.08
CA ASN A 142 -15.61 -14.04 0.67
C ASN A 142 -15.29 -12.72 -0.05
N HIS A 143 -16.32 -12.05 -0.57
CA HIS A 143 -16.15 -10.80 -1.30
C HIS A 143 -15.48 -9.68 -0.48
N ASN A 144 -15.58 -9.68 0.85
CA ASN A 144 -14.90 -8.69 1.72
C ASN A 144 -13.37 -8.78 1.63
N LEU A 145 -12.80 -9.89 1.14
CA LEU A 145 -11.38 -10.00 0.88
C LEU A 145 -10.92 -9.04 -0.23
N LEU A 146 -11.81 -8.67 -1.17
CA LEU A 146 -11.49 -7.63 -2.16
C LEU A 146 -11.28 -6.26 -1.50
N LYS A 147 -12.04 -5.96 -0.44
CA LYS A 147 -11.87 -4.74 0.37
C LYS A 147 -10.53 -4.74 1.09
N GLN A 148 -10.15 -5.86 1.70
CA GLN A 148 -8.82 -6.04 2.31
C GLN A 148 -7.68 -5.84 1.30
N ILE A 149 -7.75 -6.49 0.13
CA ILE A 149 -6.76 -6.33 -0.95
C ILE A 149 -6.67 -4.87 -1.38
N PHE A 150 -7.80 -4.20 -1.51
CA PHE A 150 -7.83 -2.80 -1.90
C PHE A 150 -7.13 -1.91 -0.87
N CYS A 151 -7.40 -2.10 0.43
CA CYS A 151 -6.75 -1.36 1.49
C CYS A 151 -5.25 -1.66 1.60
N PHE A 152 -4.83 -2.94 1.63
CA PHE A 152 -3.41 -3.31 1.66
C PHE A 152 -2.63 -2.82 0.44
N ASN A 153 -3.27 -2.81 -0.74
CA ASN A 153 -2.64 -2.26 -1.93
C ASN A 153 -2.33 -0.77 -1.77
N GLN A 154 -3.13 -0.01 -1.01
CA GLN A 154 -2.82 1.38 -0.68
C GLN A 154 -1.62 1.48 0.28
N VAL A 155 -1.56 0.61 1.30
CA VAL A 155 -0.41 0.54 2.24
C VAL A 155 0.90 0.30 1.48
N HIS A 156 0.92 -0.64 0.54
CA HIS A 156 2.13 -0.92 -0.23
C HIS A 156 2.52 0.18 -1.22
N LYS A 157 1.56 0.95 -1.74
CA LYS A 157 1.83 1.99 -2.74
C LYS A 157 2.16 3.35 -2.15
N LYS A 158 1.65 3.65 -0.95
CA LYS A 158 1.84 4.94 -0.30
C LYS A 158 3.00 4.92 0.68
N GLY A 159 3.67 6.06 0.83
CA GLY A 159 4.60 6.29 1.94
C GLY A 159 3.87 6.78 3.19
N PHE A 160 4.48 6.57 4.34
CA PHE A 160 3.97 6.95 5.64
C PHE A 160 4.97 7.85 6.37
N LEU A 161 4.49 8.96 6.91
CA LEU A 161 5.28 9.82 7.77
C LEU A 161 5.16 9.34 9.23
N PRO A 162 6.26 9.06 9.93
CA PRO A 162 6.23 8.50 11.27
C PRO A 162 6.12 9.58 12.37
N PHE A 163 5.31 9.30 13.38
CA PHE A 163 5.09 10.14 14.55
C PHE A 163 5.13 9.31 15.83
N VAL A 164 5.60 9.92 16.92
CA VAL A 164 5.69 9.30 18.25
C VAL A 164 4.96 10.15 19.28
N LEU A 165 4.34 9.51 20.29
CA LEU A 165 3.71 10.24 21.38
C LEU A 165 4.74 11.07 22.16
N LYS A 166 4.42 12.34 22.38
CA LYS A 166 5.15 13.20 23.31
C LYS A 166 4.88 12.71 24.72
N ASN A 167 5.94 12.29 25.43
CA ASN A 167 5.89 11.77 26.80
C ASN A 167 4.90 10.59 26.94
N PRO A 168 5.18 9.41 26.38
CA PRO A 168 4.23 8.31 26.30
C PRO A 168 3.68 7.94 27.69
N PRO A 169 2.34 7.79 27.83
CA PRO A 169 1.71 7.31 29.06
C PRO A 169 2.20 5.92 29.45
N ARG A 170 1.98 5.55 30.72
CA ARG A 170 2.11 4.14 31.14
C ARG A 170 1.14 3.30 30.32
N GLN A 171 1.60 2.13 29.90
CA GLN A 171 0.77 1.19 29.14
C GLN A 171 -0.44 0.75 29.97
N LYS A 172 -1.61 0.75 29.32
CA LYS A 172 -2.87 0.24 29.89
C LYS A 172 -2.81 -1.29 29.97
N THR A 173 -3.62 -1.88 30.85
CA THR A 173 -3.80 -3.34 30.96
C THR A 173 -4.52 -3.91 29.75
N THR A 174 -5.51 -3.17 29.23
CA THR A 174 -6.21 -3.50 27.99
C THR A 174 -5.32 -3.14 26.81
N SER A 175 -5.17 -4.03 25.84
CA SER A 175 -4.38 -3.74 24.65
C SER A 175 -5.07 -2.70 23.76
N PHE A 176 -4.29 -1.95 23.00
CA PHE A 176 -4.86 -0.98 22.04
C PHE A 176 -5.71 -1.67 20.97
N LYS A 177 -5.37 -2.91 20.62
CA LYS A 177 -6.15 -3.74 19.70
C LYS A 177 -7.55 -4.04 20.23
N ASP A 178 -7.66 -4.39 21.50
CA ASP A 178 -8.94 -4.75 22.13
C ASP A 178 -9.81 -3.52 22.41
N PHE A 179 -9.19 -2.35 22.57
CA PHE A 179 -9.89 -1.08 22.69
C PHE A 179 -10.57 -0.66 21.37
N LEU A 180 -10.00 -0.99 20.22
CA LEU A 180 -10.50 -0.49 18.94
C LEU A 180 -11.70 -1.29 18.43
N SER A 181 -12.81 -0.59 18.21
CA SER A 181 -13.98 -1.09 17.50
C SER A 181 -14.50 -0.05 16.50
N GLU A 182 -15.31 -0.49 15.54
CA GLU A 182 -15.97 0.40 14.59
C GLU A 182 -16.80 1.48 15.32
N ASP A 183 -17.59 1.09 16.32
CA ASP A 183 -18.43 2.01 17.10
C ASP A 183 -17.61 3.09 17.83
N ILE A 184 -16.49 2.68 18.45
CA ILE A 184 -15.60 3.59 19.17
C ILE A 184 -14.97 4.57 18.19
N ILE A 185 -14.44 4.09 17.07
CA ILE A 185 -13.84 4.95 16.05
C ILE A 185 -14.87 5.90 15.46
N GLN A 186 -16.06 5.42 15.09
CA GLN A 186 -17.11 6.27 14.53
C GLN A 186 -17.54 7.37 15.52
N THR A 187 -17.62 7.04 16.82
CA THR A 187 -17.90 8.02 17.88
C THR A 187 -16.82 9.10 17.93
N ILE A 188 -15.54 8.70 17.89
CA ILE A 188 -14.40 9.64 17.91
C ILE A 188 -14.39 10.52 16.66
N LEU A 189 -14.70 9.96 15.48
CA LEU A 189 -14.79 10.71 14.23
C LEU A 189 -15.94 11.72 14.25
N ASN A 190 -17.12 11.33 14.74
CA ASN A 190 -18.26 12.24 14.86
C ASN A 190 -17.94 13.41 15.82
N GLN A 191 -17.32 13.14 16.97
CA GLN A 191 -16.88 14.19 17.90
C GLN A 191 -15.81 15.10 17.30
N HIS A 192 -14.89 14.52 16.53
CA HIS A 192 -13.89 15.27 15.80
C HIS A 192 -14.55 16.22 14.79
N ASP A 193 -15.53 15.75 14.03
CA ASP A 193 -16.22 16.54 13.00
C ASP A 193 -17.01 17.69 13.61
N LEU A 194 -17.71 17.45 14.72
CA LEU A 194 -18.37 18.49 15.51
C LEU A 194 -17.37 19.55 16.00
N SER A 195 -16.15 19.14 16.37
CA SER A 195 -15.12 20.07 16.86
C SER A 195 -14.47 20.91 15.77
N GLU A 196 -14.29 20.36 14.56
CA GLU A 196 -13.73 21.12 13.43
C GLU A 196 -14.79 22.06 12.83
N ASN A 197 -16.07 21.67 12.88
CA ASN A 197 -17.21 22.46 12.39
C ASN A 197 -17.01 23.00 10.96
N ASP A 198 -16.39 22.19 10.10
CA ASP A 198 -16.00 22.55 8.74
C ASP A 198 -16.95 21.96 7.67
N SER A 199 -18.10 21.42 8.10
CA SER A 199 -19.11 20.74 7.27
C SER A 199 -18.62 19.47 6.56
N PHE A 200 -17.40 19.00 6.84
CA PHE A 200 -16.90 17.75 6.28
C PHE A 200 -17.12 16.59 7.25
N GLU A 201 -17.59 15.47 6.70
CA GLU A 201 -17.78 14.23 7.43
C GLU A 201 -16.60 13.27 7.24
N SER A 202 -16.13 12.71 8.35
CA SER A 202 -15.20 11.61 8.44
C SER A 202 -15.95 10.29 8.45
N GLN A 203 -15.75 9.48 7.42
CA GLN A 203 -16.36 8.16 7.31
C GLN A 203 -15.33 7.08 7.66
N PHE A 204 -15.63 6.26 8.65
CA PHE A 204 -14.89 5.02 8.87
C PHE A 204 -15.00 4.14 7.61
N GLN A 205 -13.91 3.48 7.24
CA GLN A 205 -13.89 2.58 6.09
C GLN A 205 -13.49 1.17 6.49
N GLU A 206 -12.38 1.02 7.20
CA GLU A 206 -11.87 -0.29 7.56
C GLU A 206 -10.89 -0.21 8.73
N LEU A 207 -10.87 -1.26 9.53
CA LEU A 207 -9.87 -1.50 10.57
C LEU A 207 -9.29 -2.91 10.35
N PHE A 208 -7.98 -3.01 10.21
CA PHE A 208 -7.35 -4.34 10.16
C PHE A 208 -6.01 -4.38 10.90
N TYR A 209 -5.66 -5.60 11.32
CA TYR A 209 -4.43 -5.92 12.02
C TYR A 209 -3.47 -6.65 11.08
N CYS A 210 -2.24 -6.16 10.95
CA CYS A 210 -1.21 -6.82 10.15
C CYS A 210 0.17 -6.56 10.76
N GLN A 211 0.96 -7.63 10.95
CA GLN A 211 2.37 -7.56 11.38
C GLN A 211 2.57 -6.66 12.62
N ASP A 212 1.72 -6.82 13.63
CA ASP A 212 1.73 -6.09 14.90
C ASP A 212 1.40 -4.60 14.84
N SER A 213 0.98 -4.13 13.66
CA SER A 213 0.40 -2.81 13.45
C SER A 213 -1.11 -2.89 13.25
N ILE A 214 -1.78 -1.81 13.63
CA ILE A 214 -3.21 -1.61 13.35
C ILE A 214 -3.35 -0.52 12.31
N TYR A 215 -4.06 -0.82 11.23
CA TYR A 215 -4.33 0.13 10.17
C TYR A 215 -5.78 0.58 10.22
N LEU A 216 -5.96 1.90 10.27
CA LEU A 216 -7.24 2.56 10.24
C LEU A 216 -7.38 3.35 8.93
N PHE A 217 -8.48 3.09 8.23
CA PHE A 217 -8.84 3.77 6.98
C PHE A 217 -10.04 4.68 7.22
N ILE A 218 -9.87 5.96 6.90
CA ILE A 218 -10.91 6.98 7.01
C ILE A 218 -11.00 7.71 5.67
N ARG A 219 -12.23 7.97 5.23
CA ARG A 219 -12.52 8.82 4.08
C ARG A 219 -13.05 10.15 4.59
N ARG A 220 -12.40 11.26 4.22
CA ARG A 220 -12.84 12.62 4.55
C ARG A 220 -12.56 13.52 3.35
N ALA A 221 -13.48 14.41 3.00
CA ALA A 221 -13.22 15.43 1.98
C ALA A 221 -11.99 16.29 2.35
N SER A 222 -11.11 16.59 1.38
CA SER A 222 -10.02 17.54 1.58
C SER A 222 -10.55 18.97 1.54
N LYS A 223 -9.95 19.88 2.31
CA LYS A 223 -10.24 21.33 2.21
C LYS A 223 -9.78 21.94 0.88
N ASP A 224 -8.88 21.27 0.17
CA ASP A 224 -8.44 21.69 -1.16
C ASP A 224 -9.61 21.53 -2.15
N GLU A 225 -10.11 22.65 -2.67
CA GLU A 225 -11.06 22.66 -3.78
C GLU A 225 -10.42 21.99 -5.00
N ASP A 226 -11.14 21.05 -5.60
CA ASP A 226 -10.71 20.33 -6.79
C ASP A 226 -11.80 20.44 -7.88
N LEU A 227 -11.37 20.24 -9.12
CA LEU A 227 -12.27 20.19 -10.26
C LEU A 227 -12.77 18.75 -10.40
N LEU A 228 -13.98 18.50 -9.95
CA LEU A 228 -14.63 17.19 -10.06
C LEU A 228 -15.33 17.09 -11.42
N MET A 229 -15.02 16.03 -12.16
CA MET A 229 -15.74 15.72 -13.40
C MET A 229 -17.01 14.94 -13.08
N SER A 230 -18.17 15.52 -13.35
CA SER A 230 -19.45 14.82 -13.33
C SER A 230 -20.13 14.97 -14.68
N SER A 231 -20.41 13.85 -15.35
CA SER A 231 -21.22 13.82 -16.58
C SER A 231 -20.74 14.81 -17.66
N ASN A 232 -19.43 14.83 -17.92
CA ASN A 232 -18.74 15.75 -18.85
C ASN A 232 -18.84 17.25 -18.51
N LYS A 233 -19.20 17.60 -17.28
CA LYS A 233 -19.11 18.97 -16.75
C LYS A 233 -18.10 19.01 -15.61
N VAL A 234 -17.32 20.07 -15.58
CA VAL A 234 -16.45 20.40 -14.45
C VAL A 234 -17.33 21.02 -13.37
N ILE A 235 -17.36 20.40 -12.19
CA ILE A 235 -18.05 20.90 -11.01
C ILE A 235 -16.97 21.21 -9.97
N HIS A 236 -17.06 22.39 -9.33
CA HIS A 236 -16.25 22.69 -8.16
C HIS A 236 -16.70 21.83 -6.98
N GLY A 237 -15.77 21.12 -6.35
CA GLY A 237 -16.08 20.35 -5.16
C GLY A 237 -14.83 19.84 -4.46
N TYR A 238 -15.01 19.11 -3.37
CA TYR A 238 -13.90 18.61 -2.59
C TYR A 238 -13.61 17.15 -2.94
N LYS A 239 -12.35 16.84 -3.25
CA LYS A 239 -11.96 15.47 -3.52
C LYS A 239 -11.98 14.67 -2.20
N PRO A 240 -12.62 13.50 -2.16
CA PRO A 240 -12.49 12.62 -1.01
C PRO A 240 -11.01 12.23 -0.84
N SER A 241 -10.43 12.59 0.29
CA SER A 241 -9.10 12.20 0.69
C SER A 241 -9.15 10.96 1.58
N ARG A 242 -8.15 10.10 1.42
CA ARG A 242 -7.98 8.91 2.23
C ARG A 242 -6.94 9.17 3.28
N ILE A 243 -7.35 9.05 4.52
CA ILE A 243 -6.49 9.07 5.68
C ILE A 243 -6.20 7.61 6.02
N ILE A 244 -4.92 7.24 5.99
CA ILE A 244 -4.47 5.94 6.49
C ILE A 244 -3.59 6.20 7.70
N ILE A 245 -3.97 5.61 8.82
CA ILE A 245 -3.23 5.69 10.08
C ILE A 245 -2.75 4.28 10.43
N GLU A 246 -1.44 4.08 10.50
CA GLU A 246 -0.84 2.88 11.05
C GLU A 246 -0.45 3.15 12.50
N PHE A 247 -1.16 2.56 13.46
CA PHE A 247 -0.73 2.57 14.86
C PHE A 247 0.21 1.39 15.11
N ALA A 248 1.34 1.67 15.75
CA ALA A 248 2.33 0.69 16.16
C ALA A 248 2.67 0.88 17.66
N LEU A 249 3.30 -0.13 18.24
CA LEU A 249 3.78 -0.11 19.64
C LEU A 249 2.67 0.28 20.63
N ASN A 250 1.49 -0.35 20.52
CA ASN A 250 0.31 -0.08 21.37
C ASN A 250 -0.07 1.42 21.45
N ALA A 251 -0.24 2.05 20.28
CA ALA A 251 -0.57 3.47 20.10
C ALA A 251 0.50 4.48 20.52
N ASN A 252 1.72 4.05 20.88
CA ASN A 252 2.81 4.99 21.13
C ASN A 252 3.39 5.60 19.85
N GLN A 253 3.19 4.94 18.72
CA GLN A 253 3.63 5.39 17.41
C GLN A 253 2.43 5.40 16.44
N ALA A 254 2.38 6.42 15.60
CA ALA A 254 1.43 6.54 14.51
C ALA A 254 2.18 6.91 13.23
N ASN A 255 2.01 6.15 12.16
CA ASN A 255 2.52 6.50 10.85
C ASN A 255 1.34 6.92 9.96
N LEU A 256 1.41 8.11 9.36
CA LEU A 256 0.31 8.71 8.62
C LEU A 256 0.58 8.72 7.12
N SER A 257 -0.42 8.32 6.34
CA SER A 257 -0.44 8.50 4.89
C SER A 257 -1.68 9.30 4.48
N ILE A 258 -1.49 10.60 4.33
CA ILE A 258 -2.52 11.58 3.95
C ILE A 258 -1.85 12.76 3.22
N GLN A 259 -2.62 13.54 2.46
CA GLN A 259 -2.15 14.79 1.88
C GLN A 259 -1.97 15.90 2.94
N ASN A 260 -2.96 16.09 3.82
CA ASN A 260 -2.91 17.06 4.92
C ASN A 260 -2.59 16.34 6.25
N PHE A 261 -1.33 16.40 6.68
CA PHE A 261 -0.88 15.69 7.88
C PHE A 261 -1.50 16.21 9.16
N ASP A 262 -1.76 17.52 9.28
CA ASP A 262 -2.33 18.12 10.49
C ASP A 262 -3.70 17.51 10.81
N GLN A 263 -4.51 17.29 9.78
CA GLN A 263 -5.81 16.65 9.90
C GLN A 263 -5.70 15.21 10.39
N GLY A 264 -4.80 14.42 9.79
CA GLY A 264 -4.56 13.04 10.22
C GLY A 264 -4.02 12.96 11.65
N LEU A 265 -3.17 13.92 12.02
CA LEU A 265 -2.56 13.99 13.36
C LEU A 265 -3.59 14.34 14.43
N LYS A 266 -4.51 15.27 14.16
CA LYS A 266 -5.62 15.58 15.08
C LYS A 266 -6.47 14.34 15.38
N ILE A 267 -6.81 13.56 14.35
CA ILE A 267 -7.58 12.33 14.51
C ILE A 267 -6.76 11.30 15.31
N ALA A 268 -5.48 11.09 14.96
CA ALA A 268 -4.60 10.17 15.70
C ALA A 268 -4.47 10.55 17.18
N ASN A 269 -4.28 11.85 17.47
CA ASN A 269 -4.22 12.40 18.82
C ASN A 269 -5.49 12.10 19.61
N ARG A 270 -6.67 12.30 19.01
CA ARG A 270 -7.96 12.00 19.66
C ARG A 270 -8.09 10.52 19.99
N ILE A 271 -7.78 9.64 19.03
CA ILE A 271 -7.85 8.19 19.25
C ILE A 271 -6.93 7.76 20.40
N ALA A 272 -5.66 8.21 20.37
CA ALA A 272 -4.72 7.91 21.45
C ALA A 272 -5.18 8.51 22.79
N SER A 273 -5.73 9.73 22.77
CA SER A 273 -6.21 10.39 24.00
C SER A 273 -7.39 9.65 24.63
N CYS A 274 -8.31 9.14 23.82
CA CYS A 274 -9.41 8.31 24.29
C CYS A 274 -8.90 6.99 24.89
N TYR A 275 -7.96 6.31 24.22
CA TYR A 275 -7.40 5.06 24.72
C TYR A 275 -6.62 5.22 26.04
N PHE A 276 -5.78 6.25 26.14
CA PHE A 276 -4.99 6.50 27.33
C PHE A 276 -5.75 7.26 28.43
N GLU A 277 -6.98 7.70 28.16
CA GLU A 277 -7.81 8.53 29.04
C GLU A 277 -7.10 9.82 29.53
N ARG A 278 -6.28 10.40 28.65
CA ARG A 278 -5.56 11.65 28.90
C ARG A 278 -5.18 12.31 27.60
N GLU A 279 -4.96 13.62 27.62
CA GLU A 279 -4.51 14.33 26.43
C GLU A 279 -3.17 13.77 25.93
N CYS A 280 -3.16 13.36 24.66
CA CYS A 280 -2.01 12.79 23.98
C CYS A 280 -1.75 13.58 22.70
N SER A 281 -0.46 13.85 22.44
CA SER A 281 -0.04 14.55 21.23
C SER A 281 1.12 13.82 20.58
N PHE A 282 0.93 13.44 19.33
CA PHE A 282 1.98 12.93 18.47
C PHE A 282 2.86 14.08 17.97
N ILE A 283 4.16 13.82 17.94
CA ILE A 283 5.17 14.72 17.37
C ILE A 283 5.93 13.99 16.26
N ASN A 284 6.51 14.75 15.33
CA ASN A 284 7.34 14.19 14.26
C ASN A 284 8.44 13.31 14.85
N MET A 285 8.56 12.09 14.33
CA MET A 285 9.72 11.27 14.65
C MET A 285 10.94 11.85 13.92
N HIS A 286 12.05 12.00 14.63
CA HIS A 286 13.31 12.47 14.06
C HIS A 286 14.33 11.33 14.11
N SER A 287 14.95 11.02 12.98
CA SER A 287 16.12 10.14 12.94
C SER A 287 17.32 10.92 13.48
N ARG A 288 17.85 10.48 14.61
CA ARG A 288 19.04 11.06 15.22
C ARG A 288 20.16 10.04 15.18
N ASN A 289 20.96 10.09 14.12
CA ASN A 289 22.10 9.20 13.93
C ASN A 289 23.40 9.97 14.15
N THR A 290 24.41 9.32 14.70
CA THR A 290 25.74 9.94 14.85
C THR A 290 26.49 9.92 13.52
N ALA A 291 27.40 10.88 13.30
CA ALA A 291 28.23 10.91 12.09
C ALA A 291 29.06 9.62 11.91
N ALA A 292 29.55 9.04 13.02
CA ALA A 292 30.31 7.79 13.01
C ALA A 292 29.48 6.60 12.49
N GLN A 293 28.22 6.47 12.93
CA GLN A 293 27.32 5.41 12.44
C GLN A 293 27.09 5.55 10.93
N VAL A 294 26.74 6.76 10.47
CA VAL A 294 26.46 6.99 9.05
C VAL A 294 27.71 6.80 8.19
N SER A 295 28.88 7.27 8.65
CA SER A 295 30.16 7.06 7.95
C SER A 295 30.47 5.57 7.81
N THR A 296 30.29 4.79 8.88
CA THR A 296 30.51 3.32 8.87
C THR A 296 29.60 2.62 7.87
N PHE A 297 28.31 2.99 7.82
CA PHE A 297 27.37 2.46 6.85
C PHE A 297 27.73 2.81 5.40
N LEU A 298 28.10 4.08 5.14
CA LEU A 298 28.50 4.53 3.81
C LEU A 298 29.75 3.81 3.32
N HIS A 299 30.75 3.66 4.20
CA HIS A 299 31.95 2.89 3.90
C HIS A 299 31.62 1.42 3.61
N GLY A 300 30.71 0.81 4.38
CA GLY A 300 30.20 -0.52 4.09
C GLY A 300 29.51 -0.63 2.72
N CYS A 301 28.71 0.37 2.34
CA CYS A 301 28.05 0.41 1.03
C CYS A 301 29.06 0.55 -0.13
N ILE A 302 30.06 1.42 0.02
CA ILE A 302 31.08 1.68 -1.00
C ILE A 302 31.92 0.43 -1.25
N LYS A 303 32.34 -0.25 -0.18
CA LYS A 303 33.12 -1.50 -0.25
C LYS A 303 32.29 -2.75 -0.50
N GLN A 304 30.98 -2.59 -0.71
CA GLN A 304 30.04 -3.69 -0.96
C GLN A 304 30.01 -4.75 0.17
N TYR A 305 30.22 -4.34 1.42
CA TYR A 305 30.15 -5.21 2.59
C TYR A 305 28.73 -5.39 3.12
N VAL A 306 27.79 -4.54 2.69
CA VAL A 306 26.38 -4.66 3.07
C VAL A 306 25.71 -5.67 2.13
N SER A 307 25.41 -6.86 2.64
CA SER A 307 24.63 -7.85 1.89
C SER A 307 23.30 -7.25 1.43
N ASP A 308 22.88 -7.58 0.21
CA ASP A 308 21.64 -7.13 -0.46
C ASP A 308 21.54 -5.63 -0.79
N ILE A 309 22.56 -4.82 -0.49
CA ILE A 309 22.62 -3.39 -0.85
C ILE A 309 23.79 -3.16 -1.80
N HIS A 310 23.48 -2.69 -3.00
CA HIS A 310 24.49 -2.30 -3.99
C HIS A 310 24.40 -0.79 -4.30
N LEU A 311 25.45 -0.04 -3.96
CA LEU A 311 25.55 1.39 -4.20
C LEU A 311 25.93 1.66 -5.66
N PHE A 312 25.11 2.43 -6.38
CA PHE A 312 25.38 2.79 -7.78
C PHE A 312 25.37 4.30 -8.05
N GLU A 313 24.88 5.12 -7.11
CA GLU A 313 24.91 6.57 -7.25
C GLU A 313 25.25 7.24 -5.92
N MET A 314 26.15 8.22 -5.95
CA MET A 314 26.53 9.03 -4.80
C MET A 314 26.59 10.50 -5.20
N LYS A 315 25.81 11.34 -4.53
CA LYS A 315 25.82 12.79 -4.71
C LYS A 315 26.41 13.47 -3.49
N PHE A 316 27.44 14.28 -3.70
CA PHE A 316 28.11 15.03 -2.65
C PHE A 316 28.45 16.47 -3.09
N GLY A 317 28.57 17.35 -2.12
CA GLY A 317 28.85 18.77 -2.29
C GLY A 317 28.50 19.56 -1.05
N SER A 318 29.09 20.74 -0.89
CA SER A 318 28.80 21.60 0.26
C SER A 318 27.30 21.88 0.37
N PRO A 319 26.68 21.73 1.56
CA PRO A 319 25.24 21.98 1.75
C PRO A 319 24.81 23.39 1.36
N LYS A 320 25.72 24.36 1.44
CA LYS A 320 25.48 25.78 1.12
C LYS A 320 25.73 26.12 -0.34
N SER A 321 26.34 25.22 -1.11
CA SER A 321 26.67 25.44 -2.52
C SER A 321 25.59 24.88 -3.43
N LYS A 322 25.31 25.60 -4.52
CA LYS A 322 24.47 25.07 -5.62
C LYS A 322 25.22 24.02 -6.46
N THR A 323 26.54 23.94 -6.32
CA THR A 323 27.38 23.02 -7.07
C THR A 323 27.58 21.72 -6.28
N SER A 324 27.21 20.60 -6.90
CA SER A 324 27.34 19.26 -6.35
C SER A 324 27.89 18.32 -7.42
N LEU A 325 28.71 17.36 -7.04
CA LEU A 325 29.18 16.30 -7.91
C LEU A 325 28.32 15.05 -7.71
N THR A 326 28.02 14.35 -8.80
CA THR A 326 27.28 13.09 -8.77
C THR A 326 28.09 12.03 -9.47
N LEU A 327 28.41 10.96 -8.75
CA LEU A 327 28.98 9.73 -9.31
C LEU A 327 27.84 8.76 -9.56
N ASN A 328 27.72 8.26 -10.79
CA ASN A 328 26.74 7.26 -11.18
C ASN A 328 27.45 6.14 -11.93
N THR A 329 27.72 5.04 -11.24
CA THR A 329 28.59 3.95 -11.68
C THR A 329 28.39 2.74 -10.77
N ASP A 330 28.58 1.54 -11.30
CA ASP A 330 28.49 0.30 -10.53
C ASP A 330 29.69 0.11 -9.57
N ASN A 331 30.76 0.90 -9.72
CA ASN A 331 31.94 0.86 -8.85
C ASN A 331 32.32 2.25 -8.32
N ILE A 332 31.57 2.70 -7.31
CA ILE A 332 31.80 3.99 -6.65
C ILE A 332 33.18 4.05 -5.97
N GLU A 333 33.67 2.94 -5.42
CA GLU A 333 34.96 2.88 -4.72
C GLU A 333 36.13 3.28 -5.63
N GLU A 334 36.21 2.69 -6.83
CA GLU A 334 37.27 2.99 -7.79
C GLU A 334 37.30 4.47 -8.18
N TRP A 335 36.13 5.08 -8.40
CA TRP A 335 36.03 6.48 -8.76
C TRP A 335 36.38 7.42 -7.59
N LEU A 336 36.00 7.06 -6.37
CA LEU A 336 36.43 7.81 -5.19
C LEU A 336 37.96 7.79 -5.04
N GLN A 337 38.61 6.64 -5.20
CA GLN A 337 40.08 6.53 -5.13
C GLN A 337 40.79 7.44 -6.15
N LYS A 338 40.20 7.66 -7.33
CA LYS A 338 40.75 8.56 -8.37
C LYS A 338 40.53 10.04 -8.06
N ILE A 339 39.43 10.39 -7.40
CA ILE A 339 39.01 11.78 -7.20
C ILE A 339 39.47 12.33 -5.84
N GLU A 340 39.45 11.53 -4.78
CA GLU A 340 39.83 11.92 -3.41
C GLU A 340 41.21 12.58 -3.30
N PRO A 341 42.26 12.21 -4.06
CA PRO A 341 43.54 12.91 -4.04
C PRO A 341 43.44 14.40 -4.43
N SER A 342 42.42 14.78 -5.20
CA SER A 342 42.21 16.15 -5.67
C SER A 342 41.22 16.96 -4.83
N ILE A 343 40.28 16.29 -4.15
CA ILE A 343 39.17 16.95 -3.44
C ILE A 343 39.14 16.70 -1.93
N GLY A 344 40.03 15.84 -1.41
CA GLY A 344 39.98 15.34 -0.04
C GLY A 344 39.02 14.16 0.13
N SER A 345 39.08 13.46 1.27
CA SER A 345 38.20 12.31 1.50
C SER A 345 36.75 12.75 1.76
N VAL A 346 35.85 12.28 0.91
CA VAL A 346 34.42 12.61 0.98
C VAL A 346 33.76 11.95 2.20
N LEU A 347 34.32 10.83 2.68
CA LEU A 347 33.81 10.09 3.85
C LEU A 347 34.27 10.66 5.19
N HIS A 348 35.30 11.51 5.20
CA HIS A 348 35.77 12.16 6.42
C HIS A 348 34.74 13.17 6.96
N ASP A 349 33.97 13.79 6.06
CA ASP A 349 32.85 14.66 6.43
C ASP A 349 31.56 14.23 5.73
N VAL A 350 30.79 13.39 6.44
CA VAL A 350 29.50 12.86 5.96
C VAL A 350 28.50 13.98 5.63
N SER A 351 28.66 15.17 6.20
CA SER A 351 27.77 16.31 5.90
C SER A 351 27.84 16.77 4.44
N LEU A 352 28.92 16.41 3.73
CA LEU A 352 29.07 16.67 2.30
C LEU A 352 28.21 15.75 1.44
N ILE A 353 27.75 14.61 1.97
CA ILE A 353 27.00 13.61 1.21
C ILE A 353 25.52 13.96 1.30
N GLN A 354 24.92 14.35 0.17
CA GLN A 354 23.52 14.80 0.14
C GLN A 354 22.56 13.61 0.02
N HIS A 355 22.87 12.68 -0.89
CA HIS A 355 22.13 11.43 -1.02
C HIS A 355 22.95 10.36 -1.74
N ILE A 356 22.52 9.11 -1.56
CA ILE A 356 22.97 7.96 -2.32
C ILE A 356 21.78 7.24 -2.95
N LYS A 357 22.01 6.50 -4.03
CA LYS A 357 21.05 5.52 -4.54
C LYS A 357 21.64 4.13 -4.50
N VAL A 358 20.87 3.22 -3.94
CA VAL A 358 21.22 1.82 -3.76
C VAL A 358 20.20 0.92 -4.43
N LEU A 359 20.64 -0.23 -4.94
CA LEU A 359 19.78 -1.34 -5.31
C LEU A 359 19.57 -2.21 -4.08
N PHE A 360 18.31 -2.42 -3.70
CA PHE A 360 17.90 -3.36 -2.67
C PHE A 360 16.77 -4.23 -3.23
N LYS A 361 16.93 -5.56 -3.23
CA LYS A 361 15.97 -6.52 -3.84
C LYS A 361 15.55 -6.11 -5.26
N ASN A 362 16.53 -5.73 -6.09
CA ASN A 362 16.35 -5.25 -7.48
C ASN A 362 15.53 -3.95 -7.63
N LYS A 363 15.38 -3.16 -6.56
CA LYS A 363 14.67 -1.88 -6.55
C LYS A 363 15.61 -0.75 -6.18
N LYS A 364 15.49 0.38 -6.88
CA LYS A 364 16.30 1.57 -6.65
C LYS A 364 15.72 2.37 -5.48
N VAL A 365 16.48 2.48 -4.40
CA VAL A 365 16.13 3.23 -3.19
C VAL A 365 17.08 4.40 -3.06
N THR A 366 16.54 5.60 -2.86
CA THR A 366 17.34 6.80 -2.55
C THR A 366 17.36 7.01 -1.05
N LEU A 367 18.55 7.20 -0.49
CA LEU A 367 18.79 7.61 0.90
C LEU A 367 19.31 9.04 0.90
N SER A 368 18.67 9.94 1.63
CA SER A 368 19.07 11.35 1.80
C SER A 368 19.63 11.56 3.21
N PHE A 369 20.67 12.37 3.31
CA PHE A 369 21.31 12.71 4.58
C PHE A 369 21.18 14.21 4.83
N GLN A 370 20.74 14.59 6.03
CA GLN A 370 20.59 15.98 6.43
C GLN A 370 21.23 16.18 7.81
N GLN A 371 22.20 17.09 7.88
CA GLN A 371 22.84 17.47 9.14
C GLN A 371 21.90 18.35 9.96
N ASP A 372 21.65 17.97 11.21
CA ASP A 372 20.91 18.76 12.21
C ASP A 372 21.73 18.85 13.50
N ALA A 373 22.38 20.00 13.70
CA ALA A 373 23.33 20.27 14.80
C ALA A 373 24.37 19.14 15.00
N ASN A 374 24.07 18.20 15.90
CA ASN A 374 24.96 17.10 16.29
C ASN A 374 24.58 15.74 15.68
N TYR A 375 23.47 15.66 14.94
CA TYR A 375 22.96 14.41 14.39
C TYR A 375 22.75 14.49 12.88
N ILE A 376 22.68 13.33 12.25
CA ILE A 376 22.35 13.16 10.85
C ILE A 376 20.98 12.51 10.74
N ALA A 377 20.02 13.23 10.18
CA ALA A 377 18.75 12.67 9.76
C ALA A 377 18.97 11.86 8.48
N VAL A 378 18.52 10.61 8.49
CA VAL A 378 18.58 9.71 7.34
C VAL A 378 17.17 9.40 6.91
N ASP A 379 16.84 9.85 5.70
CA ASP A 379 15.53 9.69 5.09
C ASP A 379 15.62 8.81 3.83
N TYR A 380 14.59 8.01 3.49
CA TYR A 380 14.59 7.17 2.28
C TYR A 380 13.33 7.29 1.42
N SER A 381 13.46 6.97 0.14
CA SER A 381 12.34 6.92 -0.83
C SER A 381 11.48 5.67 -0.64
N GLU A 382 10.55 5.71 0.30
CA GLU A 382 9.77 4.54 0.75
C GLU A 382 8.88 3.91 -0.34
N HIS A 383 8.32 4.72 -1.24
CA HIS A 383 7.27 4.31 -2.18
C HIS A 383 7.69 3.23 -3.19
N VAL A 384 9.00 3.01 -3.39
CA VAL A 384 9.53 2.00 -4.32
C VAL A 384 9.42 0.59 -3.72
N LEU A 385 9.47 0.49 -2.40
CA LEU A 385 9.41 -0.77 -1.65
C LEU A 385 7.98 -1.04 -1.19
N ASN A 386 7.58 -2.31 -1.14
CA ASN A 386 6.35 -2.72 -0.44
C ASN A 386 6.56 -2.73 1.09
N LYS A 387 5.50 -2.95 1.87
CA LYS A 387 5.55 -2.85 3.34
C LYS A 387 6.62 -3.76 3.96
N LYS A 388 6.59 -5.05 3.64
CA LYS A 388 7.57 -6.02 4.13
C LYS A 388 9.00 -5.64 3.74
N GLU A 389 9.23 -5.28 2.48
CA GLU A 389 10.54 -4.83 2.01
C GLU A 389 11.04 -3.58 2.72
N ARG A 390 10.16 -2.65 3.10
CA ARG A 390 10.53 -1.46 3.89
C ARG A 390 10.97 -1.84 5.28
N ASP A 391 10.27 -2.77 5.93
CA ASP A 391 10.60 -3.21 7.27
C ASP A 391 11.90 -4.03 7.28
N ASP A 392 12.11 -4.90 6.27
CA ASP A 392 13.37 -5.60 6.03
C ASP A 392 14.52 -4.60 5.80
N PHE A 393 14.30 -3.58 4.97
CA PHE A 393 15.31 -2.55 4.66
C PHE A 393 15.68 -1.73 5.90
N LYS A 394 14.69 -1.28 6.67
CA LYS A 394 14.91 -0.55 7.93
C LYS A 394 15.63 -1.43 8.95
N SER A 395 15.23 -2.68 9.08
CA SER A 395 15.83 -3.62 10.04
C SER A 395 17.28 -3.94 9.67
N LEU A 396 17.57 -4.19 8.39
CA LEU A 396 18.94 -4.42 7.93
C LEU A 396 19.89 -3.28 8.33
N ILE A 397 19.51 -2.04 8.08
CA ILE A 397 20.36 -0.88 8.38
C ILE A 397 20.44 -0.64 9.90
N ARG A 398 19.32 -0.76 10.61
CA ARG A 398 19.28 -0.60 12.08
C ARG A 398 20.10 -1.67 12.79
N ASP A 399 19.92 -2.92 12.43
CA ASP A 399 20.50 -4.05 13.15
C ASP A 399 22.00 -4.20 12.83
N SER A 400 22.43 -3.81 11.61
CA SER A 400 23.83 -3.88 11.21
C SER A 400 24.65 -2.64 11.58
N TYR A 401 24.03 -1.45 11.60
CA TYR A 401 24.76 -0.17 11.74
C TYR A 401 24.20 0.75 12.85
N GLY A 402 23.12 0.36 13.52
CA GLY A 402 22.46 1.18 14.54
C GLY A 402 21.80 2.45 13.99
N ILE A 403 21.56 2.52 12.68
CA ILE A 403 20.99 3.71 12.03
C ILE A 403 19.47 3.60 11.96
N ASN A 404 18.80 4.63 12.46
CA ASN A 404 17.37 4.82 12.29
C ASN A 404 17.09 5.58 10.98
N VAL A 405 16.36 4.93 10.08
CA VAL A 405 15.99 5.47 8.77
C VAL A 405 14.48 5.76 8.74
N LEU A 406 14.10 6.97 8.33
CA LEU A 406 12.69 7.40 8.26
C LEU A 406 12.26 7.66 6.82
N SER A 407 10.97 7.55 6.56
CA SER A 407 10.44 7.81 5.23
C SER A 407 10.48 9.30 4.88
N ARG A 408 10.87 9.61 3.64
CA ARG A 408 10.67 10.94 3.05
C ARG A 408 9.37 10.96 2.25
N THR A 409 8.35 11.68 2.72
CA THR A 409 7.18 11.99 1.88
C THR A 409 7.46 13.21 1.00
N LEU A 410 6.99 13.14 -0.26
CA LEU A 410 7.13 14.19 -1.29
C LEU A 410 6.68 15.59 -0.83
N SER A 411 5.82 15.70 0.19
CA SER A 411 5.37 16.98 0.76
C SER A 411 6.50 17.84 1.35
N ARG A 412 7.59 17.23 1.84
CA ARG A 412 8.78 17.99 2.30
C ARG A 412 9.55 18.67 1.16
N GLN A 413 9.27 18.35 -0.11
CA GLN A 413 9.91 19.04 -1.24
C GLN A 413 9.28 20.40 -1.57
N ARG A 414 8.07 20.69 -1.10
CA ARG A 414 7.37 21.95 -1.44
C ARG A 414 7.64 23.10 -0.45
N ASN A 415 8.20 22.81 0.72
CA ASN A 415 8.41 23.80 1.78
C ASN A 415 9.90 24.09 2.07
N ASN A 416 10.82 23.68 1.19
CA ASN A 416 12.23 24.07 1.23
C ASN A 416 12.64 24.83 -0.02
#